data_AF-A0A9J6CIN6-F1
#
_entry.id   AF-A0A9J6CIN6-F1
#
_cell.length_a   1.000
_cell.length_b   1.000
_cell.length_c   1.000
_cell.angle_alpha   90.00
_cell.angle_beta   90.00
_cell.angle_gamma   90.00
#
_symmetry.space_group_name_H-M   'P 1'
#
loop_
_entity.id
_entity.type
_entity.pdbx_description
1 polymer ?
#
loop_
_entity_poly.entity_id
_entity_poly.type
_entity_poly.pdbx_seq_one_letter_code
_entity_poly.pdbx_strand_id
1 'polypeptide(L)'
;MNKLIFFAFIVLISYSSYAQSGVFKGFVDDSIYGAIQVVLRNQYPHEPEKTDCMIADFRRNKVADQFYTTDLLFDQDKLTREIQPYVDEANLKCTLIQFFQSPLGICVLIALFLLAIAIICCLIRCICC
;
A
#
# COMPACT_ATOMS: atom_id res chain seq x y z
N MET A 1 -26.04 4.87 46.59
CA MET A 1 -24.81 5.18 45.83
C MET A 1 -24.49 3.97 44.94
N ASN A 2 -25.05 3.93 43.74
CA ASN A 2 -24.43 4.36 42.46
C ASN A 2 -23.85 3.21 41.62
N LYS A 3 -24.64 2.14 41.41
CA LYS A 3 -24.32 1.10 40.41
C LYS A 3 -24.18 1.68 38.99
N LEU A 4 -24.99 2.69 38.66
CA LEU A 4 -24.94 3.42 37.38
C LEU A 4 -23.62 4.17 37.16
N ILE A 5 -23.05 4.78 38.20
CA ILE A 5 -21.75 5.47 38.07
C ILE A 5 -20.62 4.45 37.87
N PHE A 6 -20.69 3.28 38.52
CA PHE A 6 -19.70 2.23 38.36
C PHE A 6 -19.67 1.68 36.91
N PHE A 7 -20.83 1.44 36.31
CA PHE A 7 -20.92 1.04 34.90
C PHE A 7 -20.42 2.12 33.94
N ALA A 8 -20.78 3.39 34.17
CA ALA A 8 -20.26 4.50 33.36
C ALA A 8 -18.74 4.62 33.43
N PHE A 9 -18.15 4.39 34.62
CA PHE A 9 -16.70 4.41 34.82
C PHE A 9 -16.00 3.26 34.09
N ILE A 10 -16.55 2.04 34.12
CA ILE A 10 -16.00 0.89 33.39
C ILE A 10 -16.05 1.11 31.87
N VAL A 11 -17.15 1.68 31.36
CA VAL A 11 -17.29 2.00 29.93
C VAL A 11 -16.30 3.08 29.51
N LEU A 12 -16.09 4.11 30.32
CA LEU A 12 -15.11 5.18 30.06
C LEU A 12 -13.66 4.66 30.05
N ILE A 13 -13.30 3.76 30.97
CA ILE A 13 -11.95 3.14 31.01
C ILE A 13 -11.74 2.22 29.80
N SER A 14 -12.77 1.47 29.42
CA SER A 14 -12.72 0.59 28.24
C SER A 14 -12.55 1.43 26.97
N TYR A 15 -13.30 2.52 26.81
CA TYR A 15 -13.20 3.36 25.62
C TYR A 15 -11.84 4.08 25.52
N SER A 16 -11.31 4.56 26.65
CA SER A 16 -10.01 5.24 26.69
C SER A 16 -8.85 4.27 26.40
N SER A 17 -8.88 3.04 26.92
CA SER A 17 -7.85 2.02 26.59
C SER A 17 -7.89 1.56 25.13
N TYR A 18 -9.08 1.42 24.52
CA TYR A 18 -9.21 1.15 23.08
C TYR A 18 -8.71 2.32 22.22
N ALA A 19 -9.03 3.57 22.60
CA ALA A 19 -8.54 4.75 21.91
C ALA A 19 -7.02 4.90 22.03
N GLN A 20 -6.45 4.61 23.21
CA GLN A 20 -5.00 4.64 23.44
C GLN A 20 -4.26 3.56 22.65
N SER A 21 -4.84 2.36 22.55
CA SER A 21 -4.30 1.27 21.72
C SER A 21 -4.32 1.60 20.23
N GLY A 22 -5.36 2.29 19.74
CA GLY A 22 -5.44 2.73 18.34
C GLY A 22 -4.44 3.82 17.98
N VAL A 23 -4.23 4.79 18.88
CA VAL A 23 -3.26 5.88 18.69
C VAL A 23 -1.82 5.35 18.75
N PHE A 24 -1.52 4.44 19.67
CA PHE A 24 -0.19 3.84 19.77
C PHE A 24 0.14 2.97 18.54
N LYS A 25 -0.85 2.22 18.04
CA LYS A 25 -0.71 1.44 16.81
C LYS A 25 -0.38 2.32 15.60
N GLY A 26 -1.10 3.43 15.42
CA GLY A 26 -0.83 4.38 14.33
C GLY A 26 0.58 5.00 14.37
N PHE A 27 1.09 5.32 15.56
CA PHE A 27 2.45 5.88 15.70
C PHE A 27 3.54 4.86 15.36
N VAL A 28 3.35 3.59 15.72
CA VAL A 28 4.28 2.50 15.39
C VAL A 28 4.22 2.17 13.90
N ASP A 29 3.03 2.17 13.29
CA ASP A 29 2.88 2.02 11.84
C ASP A 29 3.67 3.11 11.09
N ASP A 30 3.50 4.38 11.48
CA ASP A 30 4.18 5.49 10.82
C ASP A 30 5.70 5.45 10.99
N SER A 31 6.22 4.95 12.12
CA SER A 31 7.67 4.78 12.33
C SER A 31 8.24 3.65 11.47
N ILE A 32 7.53 2.52 11.35
CA ILE A 32 7.90 1.41 10.46
C ILE A 32 7.89 1.88 9.01
N TYR A 33 6.82 2.53 8.55
CA TYR A 33 6.77 3.04 7.17
C TYR A 33 7.82 4.12 6.90
N GLY A 34 8.17 4.94 7.89
CA GLY A 34 9.27 5.90 7.78
C GLY A 34 10.62 5.23 7.57
N ALA A 35 10.93 4.19 8.36
CA ALA A 35 12.17 3.41 8.20
C ALA A 35 12.23 2.71 6.84
N ILE A 36 11.12 2.11 6.41
CA ILE A 36 11.00 1.47 5.09
C ILE A 36 11.21 2.49 3.96
N GLN A 37 10.64 3.69 4.09
CA GLN A 37 10.79 4.74 3.10
C GLN A 37 12.25 5.17 2.93
N VAL A 38 13.03 5.20 4.01
CA VAL A 38 14.47 5.47 3.96
C VAL A 38 15.20 4.37 3.19
N VAL A 39 14.93 3.10 3.48
CA VAL A 39 15.52 1.95 2.76
C VAL A 39 15.21 2.02 1.27
N LEU A 40 13.93 2.26 0.91
CA LEU A 40 13.51 2.35 -0.49
C LEU A 40 14.14 3.53 -1.21
N ARG A 41 14.24 4.71 -0.58
CA ARG A 41 14.91 5.88 -1.18
C ARG A 41 16.39 5.65 -1.41
N ASN A 42 17.05 4.86 -0.57
CA ASN A 42 18.44 4.48 -0.78
C ASN A 42 18.60 3.47 -1.93
N GLN A 43 17.63 2.56 -2.10
CA GLN A 43 17.62 1.60 -3.21
C GLN A 43 17.24 2.25 -4.56
N TYR A 44 16.34 3.22 -4.55
CA TYR A 44 15.80 3.89 -5.74
C TYR A 44 15.96 5.43 -5.67
N PRO A 45 17.20 5.95 -5.60
CA PRO A 45 17.45 7.37 -5.34
C PRO A 45 16.96 8.31 -6.44
N HIS A 46 16.77 7.79 -7.65
CA HIS A 46 16.31 8.57 -8.82
C HIS A 46 14.83 8.36 -9.15
N GLU A 47 14.10 7.55 -8.38
CA GLU A 47 12.71 7.18 -8.66
C GLU A 47 11.80 7.43 -7.43
N PRO A 48 11.63 8.70 -6.99
CA PRO A 48 10.85 9.02 -5.80
C PRO A 48 9.38 8.61 -5.94
N GLU A 49 8.79 8.78 -7.13
CA GLU A 49 7.39 8.38 -7.41
C GLU A 49 7.16 6.88 -7.25
N LYS A 50 8.17 6.08 -7.59
CA LYS A 50 8.11 4.63 -7.44
C LYS A 50 8.19 4.23 -5.97
N THR A 51 9.05 4.90 -5.20
CA THR A 51 9.13 4.71 -3.75
C THR A 51 7.81 5.05 -3.07
N ASP A 52 7.19 6.18 -3.45
CA ASP A 52 5.90 6.60 -2.89
C ASP A 52 4.77 5.62 -3.27
N CYS A 53 4.79 5.07 -4.50
CA CYS A 53 3.87 4.02 -4.91
C CYS A 53 4.02 2.75 -4.05
N MET A 54 5.25 2.29 -3.79
CA MET A 54 5.50 1.11 -2.97
C MET A 54 5.05 1.32 -1.52
N ILE A 55 5.32 2.49 -0.92
CA ILE A 55 4.82 2.82 0.43
C ILE A 55 3.29 2.82 0.48
N ALA A 56 2.63 3.34 -0.56
CA ALA A 56 1.18 3.32 -0.64
C ALA A 56 0.60 1.91 -0.81
N ASP A 57 1.31 0.99 -1.47
CA ASP A 57 0.94 -0.43 -1.51
C ASP A 57 1.14 -1.10 -0.15
N PHE A 58 2.26 -0.83 0.53
CA PHE A 58 2.55 -1.37 1.86
C PHE A 58 1.52 -0.95 2.92
N ARG A 59 1.10 0.32 2.91
CA ARG A 59 0.02 0.82 3.78
C ARG A 59 -1.31 0.12 3.52
N ARG A 60 -1.65 -0.13 2.24
CA ARG A 60 -2.88 -0.84 1.85
C ARG A 60 -2.88 -2.30 2.30
N ASN A 61 -1.74 -2.97 2.18
CA ASN A 61 -1.57 -4.37 2.55
C ASN A 61 -1.21 -4.57 4.03
N LYS A 62 -1.16 -3.48 4.82
CA LYS A 62 -0.80 -3.48 6.24
C LYS A 62 0.52 -4.23 6.52
N VAL A 63 1.50 -4.01 5.66
CA VAL A 63 2.80 -4.70 5.75
C VAL A 63 3.46 -4.45 7.12
N ALA A 64 3.27 -3.26 7.71
CA ALA A 64 3.75 -2.94 9.05
C ALA A 64 3.27 -3.93 10.14
N ASP A 65 2.09 -4.56 10.00
CA ASP A 65 1.57 -5.58 10.94
C ASP A 65 2.54 -6.77 11.13
N GLN A 66 3.42 -7.01 10.16
CA GLN A 66 4.41 -8.09 10.23
C GLN A 66 5.72 -7.68 10.92
N PHE A 67 5.95 -6.39 11.13
CA PHE A 67 7.23 -5.85 11.61
C PHE A 67 7.13 -5.25 13.02
N TYR A 68 6.03 -5.49 13.76
CA TYR A 68 5.79 -5.03 15.14
C TYR A 68 6.70 -5.65 16.21
N THR A 69 7.86 -6.19 15.83
CA THR A 69 8.87 -6.64 16.80
C THR A 69 9.88 -5.52 17.04
N THR A 70 10.14 -5.21 18.31
CA THR A 70 11.11 -4.17 18.73
C THR A 70 12.47 -4.29 18.04
N ASP A 71 12.90 -5.50 17.70
CA ASP A 71 14.22 -5.73 17.10
C ASP A 71 14.34 -5.20 15.66
N LEU A 72 13.24 -5.17 14.90
CA LEU A 72 13.21 -4.74 13.50
C LEU A 72 13.20 -3.21 13.32
N LEU A 73 12.78 -2.48 14.35
CA LEU A 73 12.79 -1.01 14.36
C LEU A 73 14.19 -0.41 14.53
N PHE A 74 15.13 -1.17 15.11
CA PHE A 74 16.48 -0.70 15.40
C PHE A 74 17.58 -1.39 14.55
N ASP A 75 17.26 -2.49 13.86
CA ASP A 75 18.18 -3.22 12.99
C ASP A 75 17.81 -3.03 11.50
N GLN A 76 18.43 -2.03 10.85
CA GLN A 76 18.19 -1.72 9.44
C GLN A 76 18.59 -2.85 8.49
N ASP A 77 19.62 -3.63 8.82
CA ASP A 77 20.10 -4.73 7.96
C ASP A 77 19.14 -5.92 7.99
N LYS A 78 18.53 -6.18 9.15
CA LYS A 78 17.45 -7.15 9.27
C LYS A 78 16.18 -6.67 8.57
N LEU A 79 15.79 -5.41 8.77
CA LEU A 79 14.63 -4.82 8.10
C LEU A 79 14.75 -4.87 6.57
N THR A 80 15.91 -4.52 6.03
CA THR A 80 16.17 -4.55 4.58
C THR A 80 16.01 -5.95 4.00
N ARG A 81 16.49 -6.98 4.71
CA ARG A 81 16.36 -8.38 4.24
C ARG A 81 14.93 -8.89 4.31
N GLU A 82 14.22 -8.60 5.41
CA GLU A 82 12.87 -9.11 5.60
C GLU A 82 11.83 -8.37 4.75
N ILE A 83 12.09 -7.11 4.39
CA ILE A 83 11.19 -6.36 3.52
C ILE A 83 11.37 -6.66 2.03
N GLN A 84 12.53 -7.15 1.61
CA GLN A 84 12.85 -7.42 0.21
C GLN A 84 11.76 -8.17 -0.58
N PRO A 85 11.13 -9.27 -0.09
CA PRO A 85 10.06 -9.93 -0.82
C PRO A 85 8.84 -9.01 -1.09
N TYR A 86 8.51 -8.13 -0.15
CA TYR A 86 7.45 -7.14 -0.32
C TYR A 86 7.85 -6.05 -1.31
N VAL A 87 9.12 -5.64 -1.28
CA VAL A 87 9.68 -4.68 -2.25
C VAL A 87 9.58 -5.25 -3.66
N ASP A 88 9.96 -6.51 -3.88
CA ASP A 88 9.94 -7.12 -5.20
C ASP A 88 8.51 -7.21 -5.78
N GLU A 89 7.53 -7.57 -4.94
CA GLU A 89 6.12 -7.60 -5.35
C GLU A 89 5.56 -6.20 -5.65
N ALA A 90 5.82 -5.22 -4.77
CA ALA A 90 5.35 -3.86 -4.95
C ALA A 90 6.05 -3.16 -6.13
N ASN A 91 7.32 -3.47 -6.38
CA ASN A 91 8.08 -2.98 -7.52
C ASN A 91 7.39 -3.32 -8.83
N LEU A 92 7.02 -4.58 -9.01
CA LEU A 92 6.37 -5.04 -10.24
C LEU A 92 5.03 -4.33 -10.47
N LYS A 93 4.20 -4.19 -9.42
CA LYS A 93 2.92 -3.46 -9.48
C LYS A 93 3.14 -1.98 -9.83
N CYS A 94 4.08 -1.32 -9.16
CA CYS A 94 4.33 0.10 -9.35
C CYS A 94 4.93 0.42 -10.72
N THR A 95 5.84 -0.42 -11.24
CA THR A 95 6.36 -0.26 -12.60
C THR A 95 5.27 -0.45 -13.66
N LEU A 96 4.36 -1.41 -13.49
CA LEU A 96 3.22 -1.57 -14.40
C LEU A 96 2.28 -0.35 -14.38
N ILE A 97 1.97 0.18 -13.20
CA ILE A 97 1.14 1.38 -13.05
C ILE A 97 1.81 2.58 -13.72
N GLN A 98 3.10 2.82 -13.44
CA GLN A 98 3.86 3.90 -14.08
C GLN A 98 3.93 3.72 -15.60
N PHE A 99 4.06 2.48 -16.09
CA PHE A 99 4.02 2.21 -17.52
C PHE A 99 2.68 2.61 -18.14
N PHE A 100 1.54 2.24 -17.54
CA PHE A 100 0.22 2.64 -18.06
C PHE A 100 -0.07 4.13 -17.94
N GLN A 101 0.58 4.84 -17.01
CA GLN A 101 0.52 6.30 -16.91
C GLN A 101 1.46 7.00 -17.89
N SER A 102 2.46 6.30 -18.43
CA SER A 102 3.37 6.85 -19.43
C SER A 102 2.67 7.09 -20.78
N PRO A 103 3.18 8.01 -21.61
CA PRO A 103 2.62 8.25 -22.94
C PRO A 103 2.55 6.99 -23.81
N LEU A 104 3.57 6.12 -23.69
CA LEU A 104 3.62 4.84 -24.41
C LEU A 104 2.53 3.88 -23.94
N GLY A 105 2.34 3.74 -22.62
CA GLY A 105 1.28 2.89 -22.07
C GLY A 105 -0.11 3.35 -22.48
N ILE A 106 -0.35 4.66 -22.49
CA ILE A 106 -1.61 5.24 -22.97
C ILE A 106 -1.82 4.93 -24.45
N CYS A 107 -0.79 5.07 -25.30
CA CYS A 107 -0.89 4.71 -26.71
C CYS A 107 -1.23 3.22 -26.92
N VAL A 108 -0.64 2.32 -26.14
CA VAL A 108 -0.94 0.88 -26.18
C VAL A 108 -2.40 0.62 -25.77
N LEU A 109 -2.89 1.27 -24.71
CA LEU A 109 -4.29 1.14 -24.28
C LEU A 109 -5.26 1.62 -25.36
N ILE A 110 -4.98 2.77 -26.01
CA ILE A 110 -5.80 3.29 -27.11
C ILE A 110 -5.79 2.33 -28.30
N ALA A 111 -4.63 1.78 -28.66
CA ALA A 111 -4.52 0.84 -29.76
C ALA A 111 -5.34 -0.44 -29.50
N LEU A 112 -5.28 -1.00 -28.29
CA LEU A 112 -6.10 -2.15 -27.88
C LEU A 112 -7.60 -1.83 -27.91
N PHE A 113 -7.99 -0.64 -27.46
CA PHE A 113 -9.38 -0.21 -27.47
C PHE A 113 -9.93 -0.06 -28.89
N LEU A 114 -9.16 0.57 -29.79
CA LEU A 114 -9.54 0.70 -31.21
C LEU A 114 -9.61 -0.66 -31.89
N LEU A 115 -8.70 -1.59 -31.57
CA LEU A 115 -8.73 -2.96 -32.10
C LEU A 115 -9.97 -3.72 -31.63
N ALA A 116 -10.36 -3.59 -30.35
CA ALA A 116 -11.58 -4.18 -29.83
C ALA A 116 -12.83 -3.64 -30.55
N ILE A 117 -12.90 -2.31 -30.76
CA ILE A 117 -13.98 -1.69 -31.54
C ILE A 117 -14.01 -2.25 -32.97
N ALA A 118 -12.85 -2.36 -33.62
CA ALA A 118 -12.76 -2.89 -34.98
C ALA A 118 -13.29 -4.32 -35.08
N ILE A 119 -12.93 -5.19 -34.13
CA ILE A 119 -13.42 -6.57 -34.04
C ILE A 119 -14.95 -6.60 -33.86
N ILE A 120 -15.48 -5.80 -32.92
CA ILE A 120 -16.93 -5.73 -32.68
C ILE A 120 -17.67 -5.24 -33.92
N CYS A 121 -17.18 -4.18 -34.58
CA CYS A 121 -17.75 -3.67 -35.82
C CYS A 121 -17.73 -4.73 -36.93
N CYS A 122 -16.64 -5.50 -37.08
CA CYS A 122 -16.54 -6.60 -38.03
C CYS A 122 -17.55 -7.72 -37.72
N LEU A 123 -17.72 -8.10 -36.45
CA LEU A 123 -18.69 -9.11 -36.03
C LEU A 123 -20.13 -8.67 -36.31
N ILE A 124 -20.49 -7.43 -35.98
CA ILE A 124 -21.83 -6.88 -36.28
C ILE A 124 -22.08 -6.90 -37.80
N ARG A 125 -21.09 -6.49 -38.61
CA ARG A 125 -21.21 -6.50 -40.07
C ARG A 125 -21.35 -7.91 -40.65
N CYS A 126 -20.66 -8.90 -40.07
CA CYS A 126 -20.80 -10.31 -40.45
C CYS A 126 -22.14 -10.92 -40.04
N ILE A 127 -22.78 -10.44 -38.98
CA ILE A 127 -24.10 -10.94 -38.52
C ILE A 127 -25.25 -10.28 -39.31
N CYS A 128 -25.06 -9.05 -39.81
CA CYS A 128 -26.07 -8.32 -40.58
C CYS A 128 -26.02 -8.53 -42.11
N CYS A 129 -25.03 -9.27 -42.64
CA CYS A 129 -24.98 -9.71 -44.05
C CYS A 129 -25.37 -11.19 -44.15
#